data_AF-C5XAT5-F1
#
_entry.id   AF-C5XAT5-F1
#
_cell.length_a   1.000
_cell.length_b   1.000
_cell.length_c   1.000
_cell.angle_alpha   90.00
_cell.angle_beta   90.00
_cell.angle_gamma   90.00
#
_symmetry.space_group_name_H-M   'P 1'
#
loop_
_entity.id
_entity.type
_entity.pdbx_description
1 polymer ?
#
loop_
_entity_poly.entity_id
_entity_poly.type
_entity_poly.pdbx_seq_one_letter_code
_entity_poly.pdbx_strand_id
1 'polypeptide(L)'
;MSFRAQEMYKKVVRRVGGEGKLPAELMKSVKDMLPDSNVVMGRAKRGIFAGRHIRFGNKVSEDGGNKSRRSWKPNVQEKRLFSYIHDRHIRVKVTTHALRCIDKAGGIDEYLLKTPYNKMDTEMGIVWKAKIEKMYSDLAEMEVGFFPPEEEAKIKEGFDEVRAAKRDFRREARRALAKQRQLEASSAGDDQTSEVTDTKEEVSDAAAKV
;
A
#
# COMPACT_ATOMS: atom_id res chain seq x y z
N MET A 1 14.84 -9.31 -6.70
CA MET A 1 16.03 -8.73 -7.38
C MET A 1 17.30 -8.83 -6.51
N SER A 2 17.26 -8.59 -5.20
CA SER A 2 18.46 -8.58 -4.33
C SER A 2 19.14 -9.93 -4.07
N PHE A 3 18.39 -11.04 -3.91
CA PHE A 3 18.96 -12.37 -3.62
C PHE A 3 19.82 -12.90 -4.76
N ARG A 4 19.35 -12.75 -6.00
CA ARG A 4 20.08 -13.16 -7.19
C ARG A 4 21.40 -12.40 -7.33
N ALA A 5 21.43 -11.12 -6.95
CA ALA A 5 22.64 -10.30 -6.92
C ALA A 5 23.63 -10.77 -5.84
N GLN A 6 23.16 -11.09 -4.62
CA GLN A 6 24.02 -11.66 -3.57
C GLN A 6 24.59 -13.03 -3.95
N GLU A 7 23.78 -13.90 -4.54
CA GLU A 7 24.23 -15.20 -5.02
C GLU A 7 25.24 -15.06 -6.16
N MET A 8 25.03 -14.12 -7.07
CA MET A 8 25.98 -13.79 -8.12
C MET A 8 27.29 -13.27 -7.54
N TYR A 9 27.25 -12.35 -6.58
CA TYR A 9 28.43 -11.88 -5.86
C TYR A 9 29.18 -13.04 -5.19
N LYS A 10 28.50 -13.88 -4.42
CA LYS A 10 29.10 -15.06 -3.77
C LYS A 10 29.73 -16.01 -4.80
N LYS A 11 29.08 -16.22 -5.96
CA LYS A 11 29.63 -17.03 -7.06
C LYS A 11 30.86 -16.40 -7.71
N VAL A 12 30.88 -15.09 -7.89
CA VAL A 12 32.01 -14.35 -8.47
C VAL A 12 33.20 -14.36 -7.49
N VAL A 13 32.98 -14.02 -6.22
CA VAL A 13 34.01 -14.07 -5.18
C VAL A 13 34.61 -15.47 -5.04
N ARG A 14 33.75 -16.51 -5.07
CA ARG A 14 34.22 -17.91 -5.06
C ARG A 14 35.07 -18.25 -6.30
N ARG A 15 34.70 -17.74 -7.48
CA ARG A 15 35.46 -17.93 -8.73
C ARG A 15 36.82 -17.22 -8.72
N VAL A 16 36.89 -16.03 -8.12
CA VAL A 16 38.12 -15.25 -8.00
C VAL A 16 39.08 -15.81 -6.92
N GLY A 17 38.67 -16.87 -6.20
CA GLY A 17 39.53 -17.56 -5.23
C GLY A 17 39.44 -16.98 -3.82
N GLY A 18 38.33 -16.32 -3.47
CA GLY A 18 38.05 -15.81 -2.14
C GLY A 18 38.22 -14.30 -1.99
N GLU A 19 37.80 -13.78 -0.84
CA GLU A 19 37.75 -12.34 -0.54
C GLU A 19 39.13 -11.67 -0.49
N GLY A 20 40.20 -12.44 -0.29
CA GLY A 20 41.57 -11.92 -0.14
C GLY A 20 42.28 -11.51 -1.44
N LYS A 21 41.73 -11.83 -2.62
CA LYS A 21 42.33 -11.46 -3.92
C LYS A 21 41.77 -10.17 -4.53
N LEU A 22 40.69 -9.63 -3.97
CA LEU A 22 40.06 -8.40 -4.43
C LEU A 22 40.57 -7.21 -3.60
N PRO A 23 40.76 -6.02 -4.19
CA PRO A 23 41.15 -4.84 -3.44
C PRO A 23 40.11 -4.53 -2.36
N ALA A 24 40.59 -4.28 -1.13
CA ALA A 24 39.73 -4.12 0.05
C ALA A 24 38.70 -2.99 -0.09
N GLU A 25 39.01 -1.94 -0.85
CA GLU A 25 38.09 -0.83 -1.13
C GLU A 25 36.91 -1.25 -1.99
N LEU A 26 37.18 -2.06 -3.03
CA LEU A 26 36.14 -2.63 -3.88
C LEU A 26 35.23 -3.58 -3.10
N MET A 27 35.79 -4.35 -2.16
CA MET A 27 35.00 -5.25 -1.31
C MET A 27 34.07 -4.47 -0.37
N LYS A 28 34.56 -3.37 0.20
CA LYS A 28 33.75 -2.48 1.03
C LYS A 28 32.61 -1.84 0.23
N SER A 29 32.91 -1.30 -0.96
CA SER A 29 31.89 -0.65 -1.79
C SER A 29 30.80 -1.64 -2.23
N VAL A 30 31.18 -2.85 -2.63
CA VAL A 30 30.21 -3.89 -2.98
C VAL A 30 29.38 -4.29 -1.76
N LYS A 31 30.00 -4.48 -0.59
CA LYS A 31 29.26 -4.80 0.64
C LYS A 31 28.24 -3.72 1.01
N ASP A 32 28.56 -2.45 0.81
CA ASP A 32 27.66 -1.35 1.14
C ASP A 32 26.46 -1.24 0.19
N MET A 33 26.60 -1.73 -1.05
CA MET A 33 25.53 -1.77 -2.05
C MET A 33 24.57 -2.95 -1.87
N LEU A 34 24.99 -4.03 -1.18
CA LEU A 34 24.17 -5.21 -0.98
C LEU A 34 23.55 -5.25 0.43
N PRO A 35 22.29 -5.71 0.57
CA PRO A 35 21.63 -5.81 1.87
C PRO A 35 22.18 -6.97 2.72
N ASP A 36 22.58 -6.72 3.97
CA ASP A 36 23.02 -7.80 4.87
C ASP A 36 21.80 -8.59 5.39
N SER A 37 21.50 -9.73 4.76
CA SER A 37 20.33 -10.55 5.09
C SER A 37 20.56 -11.50 6.26
N ASN A 38 21.09 -11.00 7.39
CA ASN A 38 21.26 -11.77 8.63
C ASN A 38 19.95 -11.87 9.44
N VAL A 39 18.84 -12.13 8.75
CA VAL A 39 17.50 -12.13 9.34
C VAL A 39 17.15 -13.52 9.86
N VAL A 40 17.25 -13.70 11.17
CA VAL A 40 16.85 -14.96 11.83
C VAL A 40 15.33 -15.14 11.88
N MET A 41 14.58 -14.04 11.92
CA MET A 41 13.13 -14.07 12.10
C MET A 41 12.36 -13.97 10.78
N GLY A 42 11.54 -14.98 10.45
CA GLY A 42 10.65 -14.90 9.28
C GLY A 42 9.72 -13.67 9.28
N ARG A 43 9.26 -13.24 10.47
CA ARG A 43 8.44 -12.03 10.62
C ARG A 43 9.15 -10.72 10.28
N ALA A 44 10.47 -10.65 10.42
CA ALA A 44 11.23 -9.45 10.08
C ALA A 44 11.28 -9.21 8.57
N LYS A 45 11.21 -10.28 7.75
CA LYS A 45 11.14 -10.17 6.29
C LYS A 45 9.87 -9.46 5.77
N ARG A 46 8.84 -9.31 6.61
CA ARG A 46 7.55 -8.69 6.24
C ARG A 46 7.33 -7.34 6.93
N GLY A 47 8.26 -6.88 7.77
CA GLY A 47 8.09 -5.67 8.57
C GLY A 47 9.37 -4.86 8.68
N ILE A 48 9.30 -3.78 9.45
CA ILE A 48 10.43 -2.85 9.64
C ILE A 48 10.98 -3.04 11.05
N PHE A 49 12.11 -3.74 11.15
CA PHE A 49 12.71 -4.11 12.44
C PHE A 49 13.98 -3.31 12.78
N ALA A 50 14.57 -2.60 11.81
CA ALA A 50 15.78 -1.77 11.99
C ALA A 50 16.92 -2.53 12.70
N GLY A 51 17.30 -3.69 12.18
CA GLY A 51 18.36 -4.55 12.74
C GLY A 51 18.02 -5.22 14.08
N ARG A 52 16.80 -5.07 14.61
CA ARG A 52 16.39 -5.72 15.86
C ARG A 52 15.94 -7.15 15.61
N HIS A 53 16.69 -8.10 16.14
CA HIS A 53 16.37 -9.52 16.08
C HIS A 53 16.10 -10.15 17.45
N ILE A 54 15.57 -11.38 17.45
CA ILE A 54 15.52 -12.19 18.66
C ILE A 54 16.96 -12.44 19.11
N ARG A 55 17.25 -12.12 20.37
CA ARG A 55 18.49 -12.55 21.00
C ARG A 55 18.25 -13.86 21.72
N PHE A 56 19.15 -14.80 21.51
CA PHE A 56 19.19 -16.07 22.24
C PHE A 56 20.29 -16.00 23.29
N GLY A 57 20.05 -16.56 24.47
CA GLY A 57 21.05 -16.64 25.52
C GLY A 57 20.52 -17.39 26.73
N ASN A 58 21.10 -17.09 27.90
CA ASN A 58 20.79 -17.82 29.12
C ASN A 58 20.28 -16.84 30.20
N LYS A 59 19.36 -17.31 31.03
CA LYS A 59 19.11 -16.77 32.37
C LYS A 59 20.13 -17.44 33.30
N VAL A 60 20.88 -16.66 34.05
CA VAL A 60 21.80 -17.17 35.08
C VAL A 60 21.12 -16.92 36.43
N SER A 61 21.07 -17.93 37.30
CA SER A 61 20.60 -17.75 38.68
C SER A 61 21.60 -16.90 39.47
N GLU A 62 21.10 -16.06 40.38
CA GLU A 62 21.90 -15.14 41.17
C GLU A 62 22.90 -15.87 42.08
N ASP A 63 22.44 -16.87 42.84
CA ASP A 63 23.30 -17.54 43.84
C ASP A 63 24.05 -18.76 43.30
N GLY A 64 23.41 -19.56 42.44
CA GLY A 64 23.93 -20.88 42.03
C GLY A 64 24.58 -20.95 40.65
N GLY A 65 24.66 -19.84 39.90
CA GLY A 65 25.21 -19.83 38.54
C GLY A 65 24.52 -20.75 37.51
N ASN A 66 23.36 -21.34 37.85
CA ASN A 66 22.61 -22.26 37.00
C ASN A 66 22.12 -21.53 35.74
N LYS A 67 22.39 -22.14 34.57
CA LYS A 67 22.09 -21.55 33.26
C LYS A 67 20.86 -22.20 32.63
N SER A 68 19.78 -21.43 32.49
CA SER A 68 18.58 -21.85 31.75
C SER A 68 18.47 -21.11 30.42
N ARG A 69 18.16 -21.80 29.32
CA ARG A 69 18.01 -21.16 28.01
C ARG A 69 16.82 -20.20 28.00
N ARG A 70 16.99 -19.00 27.44
CA ARG A 70 15.91 -18.03 27.21
C ARG A 70 16.09 -17.29 25.89
N SER A 71 15.01 -16.67 25.43
CA SER A 71 15.02 -15.78 24.28
C SER A 71 14.47 -14.41 24.66
N TRP A 72 15.00 -13.35 24.05
CA TRP A 72 14.49 -11.98 24.17
C TRP A 72 13.92 -11.55 22.82
N LYS A 73 12.60 -11.33 22.79
CA LYS A 73 11.88 -10.87 21.61
C LYS A 73 11.89 -9.34 21.56
N PRO A 74 12.09 -8.72 20.38
CA PRO A 74 11.91 -7.28 20.26
C PRO A 74 10.43 -6.88 20.42
N ASN A 75 10.20 -5.65 20.91
CA ASN A 75 8.88 -5.06 21.03
C ASN A 75 8.39 -4.63 19.63
N VAL A 76 7.35 -5.30 19.12
CA VAL A 76 6.81 -5.12 17.77
C VAL A 76 5.35 -4.69 17.89
N GLN A 77 4.99 -3.62 17.18
CA GLN A 77 3.66 -3.03 17.17
C GLN A 77 3.16 -2.94 15.73
N GLU A 78 1.86 -3.14 15.52
CA GLU A 78 1.24 -2.85 14.22
C GLU A 78 0.79 -1.39 14.19
N LYS A 79 1.32 -0.63 13.24
CA LYS A 79 1.03 0.81 13.11
C LYS A 79 0.69 1.18 11.67
N ARG A 80 -0.11 2.23 11.53
CA ARG A 80 -0.40 2.92 10.27
C ARG A 80 0.58 4.08 10.16
N LEU A 81 1.47 4.04 9.18
CA LEU A 81 2.40 5.12 8.87
C LEU A 81 1.93 5.81 7.61
N PHE A 82 1.89 7.13 7.61
CA PHE A 82 1.55 7.90 6.42
C PHE A 82 2.80 8.02 5.54
N SER A 83 2.67 7.65 4.26
CA SER A 83 3.70 7.91 3.24
C SER A 83 3.25 9.09 2.39
N TYR A 84 4.05 10.15 2.35
CA TYR A 84 3.78 11.35 1.58
C TYR A 84 3.70 11.06 0.10
N ILE A 85 4.60 10.24 -0.43
CA ILE A 85 4.65 10.03 -1.88
C ILE A 85 3.50 9.18 -2.43
N HIS A 86 2.91 8.32 -1.61
CA HIS A 86 1.73 7.53 -2.01
C HIS A 86 0.42 8.15 -1.55
N ASP A 87 0.47 9.29 -0.84
CA ASP A 87 -0.67 9.98 -0.21
C ASP A 87 -1.63 9.03 0.53
N ARG A 88 -1.06 8.05 1.24
CA ARG A 88 -1.86 7.00 1.91
C ARG A 88 -1.19 6.46 3.16
N HIS A 89 -2.01 5.86 4.01
CA HIS A 89 -1.54 5.15 5.19
C HIS A 89 -1.15 3.71 4.86
N ILE A 90 0.09 3.33 5.19
CA ILE A 90 0.63 1.99 5.05
C ILE A 90 0.59 1.29 6.41
N ARG A 91 -0.02 0.10 6.46
CA ARG A 91 -0.05 -0.75 7.66
C ARG A 91 1.16 -1.68 7.66
N VAL A 92 2.00 -1.55 8.69
CA VAL A 92 3.19 -2.38 8.87
C VAL A 92 3.43 -2.75 10.31
N LYS A 93 4.08 -3.91 10.51
CA LYS A 93 4.65 -4.30 11.81
C LYS A 93 6.01 -3.65 11.96
N VAL A 94 6.14 -2.82 12.98
CA VAL A 94 7.30 -1.97 13.22
C VAL A 94 7.80 -2.19 14.65
N THR A 95 9.12 -2.23 14.84
CA THR A 95 9.68 -2.23 16.20
C THR A 95 9.63 -0.83 16.81
N THR A 96 9.58 -0.72 18.14
CA THR A 96 9.62 0.60 18.79
C THR A 96 10.89 1.39 18.46
N HIS A 97 12.00 0.69 18.22
CA HIS A 97 13.24 1.32 17.75
C HIS A 97 13.08 1.88 16.33
N ALA A 98 12.48 1.12 15.42
CA ALA A 98 12.23 1.58 14.06
C ALA A 98 11.27 2.77 14.03
N LEU A 99 10.21 2.79 14.86
CA LEU A 99 9.32 3.96 15.00
C LEU A 99 10.11 5.21 15.36
N ARG A 100 10.97 5.15 16.40
CA ARG A 100 11.82 6.28 16.78
C ARG A 100 12.76 6.74 15.67
N CYS A 101 13.27 5.81 14.86
CA CYS A 101 14.12 6.14 13.71
C CYS A 101 13.34 6.80 12.57
N ILE A 102 12.10 6.38 12.35
CA ILE A 102 11.18 6.99 11.38
C ILE A 102 10.85 8.42 11.79
N ASP A 103 10.50 8.63 13.06
CA ASP A 103 10.23 9.96 13.60
C ASP A 103 11.45 10.89 13.47
N LYS A 104 12.65 10.36 13.77
CA LYS A 104 13.91 11.10 13.61
C LYS A 104 14.23 11.42 12.14
N ALA A 105 13.82 10.56 11.21
CA ALA A 105 14.06 10.77 9.79
C ALA A 105 13.09 11.80 9.18
N GLY A 106 11.91 11.98 9.79
CA GLY A 106 10.85 12.89 9.35
C GLY A 106 9.67 12.18 8.66
N GLY A 107 9.61 10.85 8.68
CA GLY A 107 8.59 10.10 7.96
C GLY A 107 9.11 8.75 7.47
N ILE A 108 8.19 7.92 6.95
CA ILE A 108 8.55 6.58 6.46
C ILE A 108 9.33 6.63 5.15
N ASP A 109 9.00 7.59 4.27
CA ASP A 109 9.62 7.72 2.97
C ASP A 109 11.05 8.21 3.11
N GLU A 110 11.26 9.24 3.94
CA GLU A 110 12.58 9.78 4.28
C GLU A 110 13.44 8.73 5.00
N TYR A 111 12.83 7.93 5.88
CA TYR A 111 13.53 6.84 6.55
C TYR A 111 14.05 5.81 5.53
N LEU A 112 13.23 5.40 4.57
CA LEU A 112 13.64 4.42 3.55
C LEU A 112 14.71 4.99 2.62
N LEU A 113 14.61 6.25 2.22
CA LEU A 113 15.60 6.92 1.38
C LEU A 113 16.95 7.08 2.09
N LYS A 114 16.95 7.55 3.35
CA LYS A 114 18.16 7.77 4.15
C LYS A 114 18.83 6.47 4.60
N THR A 115 18.08 5.36 4.67
CA THR A 115 18.66 4.09 5.10
C THR A 115 19.54 3.50 3.99
N PRO A 116 20.82 3.20 4.27
CA PRO A 116 21.70 2.58 3.28
C PRO A 116 21.29 1.13 3.01
N TYR A 117 21.55 0.65 1.79
CA TYR A 117 21.14 -0.69 1.35
C TYR A 117 21.65 -1.80 2.27
N ASN A 118 22.88 -1.69 2.77
CA ASN A 118 23.46 -2.61 3.74
C ASN A 118 22.62 -2.79 5.03
N LYS A 119 22.05 -1.70 5.57
CA LYS A 119 21.20 -1.73 6.78
C LYS A 119 19.74 -2.11 6.49
N MET A 120 19.38 -2.32 5.23
CA MET A 120 18.04 -2.77 4.85
C MET A 120 17.98 -4.29 4.91
N ASP A 121 17.59 -4.81 6.07
CA ASP A 121 17.51 -6.26 6.29
C ASP A 121 16.39 -6.94 5.46
N THR A 122 15.45 -6.15 4.93
CA THR A 122 14.17 -6.63 4.40
C THR A 122 14.04 -6.39 2.89
N GLU A 123 13.69 -7.44 2.13
CA GLU A 123 13.40 -7.35 0.68
C GLU A 123 12.32 -6.33 0.36
N MET A 124 11.23 -6.36 1.12
CA MET A 124 10.14 -5.41 0.99
C MET A 124 10.65 -3.97 1.15
N GLY A 125 11.59 -3.73 2.06
CA GLY A 125 12.19 -2.40 2.25
C GLY A 125 12.95 -1.92 1.01
N ILE A 126 13.71 -2.81 0.37
CA ILE A 126 14.45 -2.49 -0.87
C ILE A 126 13.49 -2.18 -2.02
N VAL A 127 12.44 -2.99 -2.17
CA VAL A 127 11.41 -2.78 -3.20
C VAL A 127 10.70 -1.45 -2.96
N TRP A 128 10.38 -1.12 -1.72
CA TRP A 128 9.74 0.14 -1.37
C TRP A 128 10.65 1.32 -1.65
N LYS A 129 11.92 1.24 -1.27
CA LYS A 129 12.90 2.29 -1.57
C LYS A 129 13.00 2.55 -3.07
N ALA A 130 13.20 1.50 -3.88
CA ALA A 130 13.28 1.63 -5.33
C ALA A 130 11.99 2.23 -5.95
N LYS A 131 10.82 1.84 -5.42
CA LYS A 131 9.54 2.39 -5.86
C LYS A 131 9.42 3.87 -5.50
N ILE A 132 9.81 4.25 -4.29
CA ILE A 132 9.79 5.63 -3.81
C ILE A 132 10.77 6.49 -4.63
N GLU A 133 12.00 6.03 -4.83
CA GLU A 133 13.00 6.70 -5.68
C GLU A 133 12.48 6.95 -7.09
N LYS A 134 11.84 5.94 -7.72
CA LYS A 134 11.22 6.10 -9.04
C LYS A 134 10.11 7.15 -9.03
N MET A 135 9.22 7.11 -8.05
CA MET A 135 8.15 8.11 -8.00
C MET A 135 8.69 9.53 -7.74
N TYR A 136 9.78 9.67 -6.97
CA TYR A 136 10.43 10.96 -6.80
C TYR A 136 11.11 11.44 -8.08
N SER A 137 11.72 10.55 -8.89
CA SER A 137 12.23 10.93 -10.21
C SER A 137 11.10 11.36 -11.14
N ASP A 138 10.01 10.60 -11.17
CA ASP A 138 8.83 10.93 -11.98
C ASP A 138 8.23 12.29 -11.57
N LEU A 139 8.18 12.59 -10.26
CA LEU A 139 7.75 13.88 -9.72
C LEU A 139 8.74 15.02 -10.03
N ALA A 140 10.04 14.74 -10.09
CA ALA A 140 11.06 15.72 -10.40
C ALA A 140 11.10 16.07 -11.90
N GLU A 141 10.80 15.09 -12.77
CA GLU A 141 10.64 15.29 -14.21
C GLU A 141 9.33 15.99 -14.56
N MET A 142 8.35 15.96 -13.66
CA MET A 142 7.10 16.70 -13.83
C MET A 142 7.39 18.19 -13.77
N GLU A 143 7.41 18.84 -14.94
CA GLU A 143 7.49 20.29 -15.04
C GLU A 143 6.31 20.89 -14.27
N VAL A 144 6.61 21.54 -13.15
CA VAL A 144 5.62 22.31 -12.41
C VAL A 144 5.35 23.57 -13.22
N GLY A 145 4.48 23.45 -14.22
CA GLY A 145 4.01 24.57 -15.01
C GLY A 145 3.31 25.57 -14.10
N PHE A 146 3.94 26.71 -13.86
CA PHE A 146 3.26 27.85 -13.25
C PHE A 146 2.31 28.41 -14.30
N PHE A 147 1.03 28.05 -14.22
CA PHE A 147 0.03 28.60 -15.12
C PHE A 147 -0.14 30.09 -14.82
N PRO A 148 -0.06 30.98 -15.82
CA PRO A 148 -0.45 32.37 -15.63
C PRO A 148 -1.94 32.42 -15.22
N PRO A 149 -2.37 33.42 -14.42
CA PRO A 149 -3.71 33.45 -13.84
C PRO A 149 -4.84 33.45 -14.88
N GLU A 150 -4.56 33.88 -16.11
CA GLU A 150 -5.51 33.82 -17.22
C GLU A 150 -5.75 32.39 -17.71
N GLU A 151 -4.72 31.53 -17.73
CA GLU A 151 -4.85 30.13 -18.12
C GLU A 151 -5.54 29.32 -17.02
N GLU A 152 -5.28 29.62 -15.75
CA GLU A 152 -6.01 29.03 -14.62
C GLU A 152 -7.52 29.32 -14.69
N ALA A 153 -7.90 30.56 -15.06
CA ALA A 153 -9.30 30.94 -15.23
C ALA A 153 -9.99 30.16 -16.36
N LYS A 154 -9.33 30.01 -17.52
CA LYS A 154 -9.84 29.23 -18.65
C LYS A 154 -9.99 27.76 -18.32
N ILE A 155 -9.02 27.19 -17.61
CA ILE A 155 -9.06 25.80 -17.15
C ILE A 155 -10.25 25.62 -16.18
N LYS A 156 -10.49 26.58 -15.28
CA LYS A 156 -11.61 26.55 -14.34
C LYS A 156 -12.96 26.62 -15.05
N GLU A 157 -13.11 27.52 -16.01
CA GLU A 157 -14.31 27.62 -16.85
C GLU A 157 -14.57 26.31 -17.59
N GLY A 158 -13.54 25.70 -18.18
CA GLY A 158 -13.65 24.39 -18.84
C GLY A 158 -14.12 23.27 -17.90
N PHE A 159 -13.66 23.27 -16.63
CA PHE A 159 -14.17 22.29 -15.65
C PHE A 159 -15.63 22.52 -15.26
N ASP A 160 -16.08 23.77 -15.20
CA ASP A 160 -17.47 24.11 -14.89
C ASP A 160 -18.42 23.76 -16.04
N GLU A 161 -17.98 23.96 -17.28
CA GLU A 161 -18.68 23.50 -18.49
C GLU A 161 -18.82 21.98 -18.53
N VAL A 162 -17.74 21.23 -18.29
CA VAL A 162 -17.78 19.75 -18.21
C VAL A 162 -18.74 19.30 -17.11
N ARG A 163 -18.77 20.00 -15.97
CA ARG A 163 -19.66 19.69 -14.86
C ARG A 163 -21.13 19.96 -15.21
N ALA A 164 -21.41 21.06 -15.90
CA ALA A 164 -22.74 21.39 -16.41
C ALA A 164 -23.21 20.36 -17.45
N ALA A 165 -22.38 20.03 -18.44
CA ALA A 165 -22.67 19.01 -19.44
C ALA A 165 -22.95 17.63 -18.81
N LYS A 166 -22.16 17.22 -17.80
CA LYS A 166 -22.37 15.97 -17.06
C LYS A 166 -23.67 15.97 -16.26
N ARG A 167 -24.11 17.14 -15.78
CA ARG A 167 -25.39 17.35 -15.07
C ARG A 167 -26.57 17.26 -16.04
N ASP A 168 -26.45 17.89 -17.21
CA ASP A 168 -27.49 17.88 -18.24
C ASP A 168 -27.65 16.49 -18.85
N PHE A 169 -26.54 15.79 -19.14
CA PHE A 169 -26.58 14.40 -19.57
C PHE A 169 -27.28 13.49 -18.55
N ARG A 170 -27.01 13.65 -17.24
CA ARG A 170 -27.76 12.90 -16.19
C ARG A 170 -29.25 13.25 -16.18
N ARG A 171 -29.61 14.50 -16.44
CA ARG A 171 -31.01 14.96 -16.47
C ARG A 171 -31.73 14.40 -17.69
N GLU A 172 -31.09 14.38 -18.84
CA GLU A 172 -31.59 13.79 -20.08
C GLU A 172 -31.72 12.27 -19.97
N ALA A 173 -30.72 11.59 -19.43
CA ALA A 173 -30.79 10.15 -19.15
C ALA A 173 -31.96 9.80 -18.21
N ARG A 174 -32.20 10.61 -17.16
CA ARG A 174 -33.38 10.45 -16.28
C ARG A 174 -34.70 10.67 -17.02
N ARG A 175 -34.77 11.68 -17.89
CA ARG A 175 -35.96 11.96 -18.72
C ARG A 175 -36.23 10.83 -19.72
N ALA A 176 -35.20 10.30 -20.37
CA ALA A 176 -35.30 9.17 -21.29
C ALA A 176 -35.79 7.91 -20.57
N LEU A 177 -35.24 7.59 -19.39
CA LEU A 177 -35.72 6.50 -18.53
C LEU A 177 -37.18 6.66 -18.10
N ALA A 178 -37.57 7.88 -17.72
CA ALA A 178 -38.97 8.17 -17.37
C ALA A 178 -39.90 7.98 -18.59
N LYS A 179 -39.46 8.38 -19.79
CA LYS A 179 -40.22 8.19 -21.04
C LYS A 179 -40.32 6.72 -21.44
N GLN A 180 -39.24 5.94 -21.29
CA GLN A 180 -39.28 4.48 -21.47
C GLN A 180 -40.25 3.84 -20.49
N ARG A 181 -40.21 4.19 -19.20
CA ARG A 181 -41.18 3.68 -18.20
C ARG A 181 -42.62 4.04 -18.52
N GLN A 182 -42.88 5.23 -19.06
CA GLN A 182 -44.23 5.61 -19.51
C GLN A 182 -44.68 4.78 -20.71
N LEU A 183 -43.80 4.52 -21.67
CA LEU A 183 -44.07 3.67 -22.83
C LEU A 183 -44.31 2.21 -22.41
N GLU A 184 -43.50 1.68 -21.50
CA GLU A 184 -43.66 0.34 -20.91
C GLU A 184 -44.97 0.22 -20.11
N ALA A 185 -45.35 1.27 -19.37
CA ALA A 185 -46.62 1.33 -18.66
C ALA A 185 -47.82 1.44 -19.61
N SER A 186 -47.70 2.16 -20.73
CA SER A 186 -48.74 2.19 -21.76
C SER A 186 -48.85 0.88 -22.54
N SER A 187 -47.74 0.16 -22.77
CA SER A 187 -47.78 -1.17 -23.39
C SER A 187 -48.29 -2.27 -22.45
N ALA A 188 -48.10 -2.12 -21.13
CA ALA A 188 -48.65 -3.03 -20.13
C ALA A 188 -50.16 -2.80 -19.85
N GLY A 189 -50.73 -1.69 -20.34
CA GLY A 189 -52.15 -1.37 -20.21
C GLY A 189 -53.04 -1.91 -21.34
N ASP A 190 -52.46 -2.48 -22.39
CA ASP A 190 -53.18 -2.93 -23.60
C ASP A 190 -53.41 -4.46 -23.67
N ASP A 191 -53.06 -5.21 -22.62
CA ASP A 191 -53.11 -6.68 -22.62
C ASP A 191 -54.18 -7.29 -21.69
N GLN A 192 -55.21 -6.53 -21.31
CA GLN A 192 -56.40 -7.08 -20.63
C GLN A 192 -57.69 -6.35 -21.01
N THR A 193 -58.32 -6.74 -22.13
CA THR A 193 -59.80 -6.82 -22.24
C THR A 193 -60.20 -7.71 -23.42
N SER A 194 -60.42 -9.01 -23.19
CA SER A 194 -61.55 -9.76 -23.76
C SER A 194 -61.66 -11.16 -23.14
N GLU A 195 -62.87 -11.47 -22.66
CA GLU A 195 -63.39 -12.73 -22.11
C GLU A 195 -63.08 -13.03 -20.63
N VAL A 196 -64.09 -12.91 -19.75
CA VAL A 196 -65.03 -13.99 -19.38
C VAL A 196 -66.14 -13.40 -18.49
N THR A 197 -67.39 -13.75 -18.79
CA THR A 197 -68.60 -13.47 -18.00
C THR A 197 -68.65 -14.35 -16.74
N ASP A 198 -69.12 -13.82 -15.61
CA ASP A 198 -70.31 -14.31 -14.89
C ASP A 198 -70.36 -13.90 -13.39
N THR A 199 -71.61 -13.92 -12.93
CA THR A 199 -72.27 -13.49 -11.69
C THR A 199 -71.70 -13.86 -10.31
N LYS A 200 -72.00 -12.95 -9.35
CA LYS A 200 -72.50 -13.13 -7.95
C LYS A 200 -71.55 -13.42 -6.78
N GLU A 201 -71.70 -12.57 -5.74
CA GLU A 201 -71.86 -12.82 -4.28
C GLU A 201 -70.86 -13.80 -3.61
N GLU A 202 -70.18 -13.56 -2.48
CA GLU A 202 -70.53 -12.81 -1.27
C GLU A 202 -69.40 -12.93 -0.19
N VAL A 203 -69.33 -11.93 0.72
CA VAL A 203 -68.93 -11.94 2.16
C VAL A 203 -67.46 -12.08 2.67
N SER A 204 -67.15 -11.12 3.57
CA SER A 204 -66.25 -11.13 4.77
C SER A 204 -64.74 -11.11 4.59
N ASP A 205 -63.94 -10.60 5.52
CA ASP A 205 -63.99 -9.62 6.61
C ASP A 205 -62.55 -9.64 7.19
N ALA A 206 -62.17 -8.60 7.93
CA ALA A 206 -61.16 -8.64 8.98
C ALA A 206 -59.65 -8.80 8.65
N ALA A 207 -58.96 -7.69 8.95
CA ALA A 207 -57.95 -7.59 10.02
C ALA A 207 -56.44 -7.80 9.74
N ALA A 208 -55.75 -6.67 9.97
CA ALA A 208 -54.62 -6.51 10.90
C ALA A 208 -53.21 -7.06 10.55
N LYS A 209 -52.27 -6.11 10.48
CA LYS A 209 -50.88 -6.10 11.01
C LYS A 209 -50.03 -7.37 10.85
N VAL A 210 -48.86 -7.20 10.23
CA VAL A 210 -47.55 -7.12 10.93
C VAL A 210 -46.66 -6.11 10.20
#